data_AF-A0A226E214-F1
#
_entry.id   AF-A0A226E214-F1
#
_cell.length_a   1.000
_cell.length_b   1.000
_cell.length_c   1.000
_cell.angle_alpha   90.00
_cell.angle_beta   90.00
_cell.angle_gamma   90.00
#
_symmetry.space_group_name_H-M   'P 1'
#
loop_
_entity.id
_entity.type
_entity.pdbx_description
1 polymer ?
#
loop_
_entity_poly.entity_id
_entity_poly.type
_entity_poly.pdbx_seq_one_letter_code
_entity_poly.pdbx_strand_id
1 'polypeptide(L)'
;MEGLSTSAFLSLSIIYLMVNYVRSELSVEECKGLGFVKNNLLCSSCALLPQYDLDILKKHCESCCVQETSDSTKDEGSAKTVKRYPKAPFVKSDRPGKFPNLEVKYMGGQMPQIKLLEGDDSVAETLSITKWDTDTIVEFLQTYLEPPARDPNDITDDDDDDDENNITKNEL
;
A
#
# COMPACT_ATOMS: atom_id res chain seq x y z
N MET A 1 4.64 -55.75 41.08
CA MET A 1 3.92 -55.47 39.82
C MET A 1 3.54 -53.99 39.67
N GLU A 2 4.04 -53.08 40.50
CA GLU A 2 3.55 -51.68 40.53
C GLU A 2 4.30 -50.70 39.61
N GLY A 3 5.53 -51.04 39.18
CA GLY A 3 6.34 -50.17 38.31
C GLY A 3 5.97 -50.19 36.81
N LEU A 4 5.17 -51.17 36.37
CA LEU A 4 4.76 -51.26 34.97
C LEU A 4 3.61 -50.31 34.64
N SER A 5 2.78 -50.00 35.64
CA SER A 5 1.62 -49.12 35.49
C SER A 5 2.04 -47.64 35.54
N THR A 6 2.95 -47.26 36.43
CA THR A 6 3.44 -45.88 36.55
C THR A 6 4.23 -45.44 35.32
N SER A 7 5.04 -46.31 34.73
CA SER A 7 5.78 -46.01 33.48
C SER A 7 4.85 -45.86 32.27
N ALA A 8 3.73 -46.61 32.22
CA ALA A 8 2.70 -46.46 31.19
C ALA A 8 1.90 -45.15 31.33
N PHE A 9 1.60 -44.72 32.55
CA PHE A 9 0.93 -43.41 32.78
C PHE A 9 1.85 -42.23 32.45
N LEU A 10 3.14 -42.33 32.78
CA LEU A 10 4.12 -41.31 32.42
C LEU A 10 4.31 -41.22 30.90
N SER A 11 4.36 -42.36 30.20
CA SER A 11 4.48 -42.35 28.73
C SER A 11 3.23 -41.80 28.05
N LEU A 12 2.02 -42.14 28.53
CA LEU A 12 0.76 -41.57 28.03
C LEU A 12 0.67 -40.05 28.26
N SER A 13 1.11 -39.57 29.42
CA SER A 13 1.18 -38.14 29.73
C SER A 13 2.15 -37.39 28.81
N ILE A 14 3.34 -37.95 28.57
CA ILE A 14 4.34 -37.38 27.67
C ILE A 14 3.83 -37.36 26.22
N ILE A 15 3.21 -38.45 25.75
CA ILE A 15 2.61 -38.52 24.41
C ILE A 15 1.49 -37.48 24.26
N TYR A 16 0.64 -37.32 25.27
CA TYR A 16 -0.41 -36.31 25.27
C TYR A 16 0.17 -34.88 25.18
N LEU A 17 1.21 -34.57 25.94
CA LEU A 17 1.90 -33.27 25.86
C LEU A 17 2.53 -33.03 24.48
N MET A 18 3.17 -34.05 23.91
CA MET A 18 3.75 -33.98 22.55
C MET A 18 2.69 -33.75 21.48
N VAL A 19 1.54 -34.41 21.55
CA VAL A 19 0.42 -34.20 20.61
C VAL A 19 -0.14 -32.78 20.70
N ASN A 20 -0.25 -32.21 21.91
CA ASN A 20 -0.68 -30.83 22.09
C ASN A 20 0.37 -29.82 21.59
N TYR A 21 1.66 -30.14 21.75
CA TYR A 21 2.75 -29.34 21.20
C TYR A 21 2.73 -29.32 19.66
N VAL A 22 2.57 -30.49 19.02
CA VAL A 22 2.47 -30.60 17.55
C VAL A 22 1.23 -29.90 16.99
N ARG A 23 0.12 -29.87 17.74
CA ARG A 23 -1.09 -29.12 17.36
C ARG A 23 -0.90 -27.61 17.30
N SER A 24 0.19 -27.09 17.84
CA SER A 24 0.41 -25.64 17.93
C SER A 24 1.16 -25.05 16.74
N GLU A 25 1.68 -25.86 15.81
CA GLU A 25 2.36 -25.34 14.63
C GLU A 25 2.14 -26.24 13.40
N LEU A 26 1.10 -25.95 12.60
CA LEU A 26 1.14 -26.37 11.19
C LEU A 26 2.34 -25.67 10.53
N SER A 27 3.13 -26.45 9.78
CA SER A 27 4.26 -25.89 9.04
C SER A 27 3.75 -24.90 7.97
N VAL A 28 4.58 -23.95 7.56
CA VAL A 28 4.22 -22.92 6.55
C VAL A 28 3.70 -23.57 5.25
N GLU A 29 4.21 -24.75 4.94
CA GLU A 29 3.98 -25.56 3.75
C GLU A 29 2.62 -26.25 3.78
N GLU A 30 2.18 -26.68 4.96
CA GLU A 30 0.86 -27.29 5.14
C GLU A 30 -0.24 -26.22 5.10
N CYS A 31 0.02 -25.05 5.71
CA CYS A 31 -0.84 -23.89 5.57
C CYS A 31 -0.96 -23.45 4.10
N LYS A 32 0.15 -23.46 3.36
CA LYS A 32 0.15 -23.19 1.92
C LYS A 32 -0.65 -24.24 1.13
N GLY A 33 -0.56 -25.51 1.51
CA GLY A 33 -1.36 -26.59 0.94
C GLY A 33 -2.87 -26.44 1.16
N LEU A 34 -3.25 -25.78 2.25
CA LEU A 34 -4.64 -25.41 2.58
C LEU A 34 -5.07 -24.07 1.94
N GLY A 35 -4.18 -23.41 1.19
CA GLY A 35 -4.45 -22.13 0.51
C GLY A 35 -4.14 -20.88 1.35
N PHE A 36 -3.45 -21.01 2.49
CA PHE A 36 -3.14 -19.92 3.40
C PHE A 36 -1.67 -19.51 3.38
N VAL A 37 -1.43 -18.21 3.54
CA VAL A 37 -0.08 -17.63 3.63
C VAL A 37 0.17 -17.24 5.10
N LYS A 38 0.75 -18.16 5.87
CA LYS A 38 0.91 -18.07 7.35
C LYS A 38 1.51 -16.73 7.80
N ASN A 39 2.51 -16.22 7.11
CA ASN A 39 3.22 -14.97 7.43
C ASN A 39 2.47 -13.67 7.08
N ASN A 40 1.31 -13.75 6.42
CA ASN A 40 0.49 -12.57 6.08
C ASN A 40 -0.98 -12.74 6.50
N LEU A 41 -1.30 -13.83 7.20
CA LEU A 41 -2.66 -14.15 7.61
C LEU A 41 -2.86 -13.77 9.08
N LEU A 42 -3.64 -12.72 9.32
CA LEU A 42 -3.98 -12.26 10.67
C LEU A 42 -5.19 -13.05 11.19
N CYS A 43 -5.18 -13.42 12.48
CA CYS A 43 -6.30 -14.18 13.06
C CYS A 43 -7.62 -13.39 13.06
N SER A 44 -7.57 -12.06 13.04
CA SER A 44 -8.73 -11.19 12.85
C SER A 44 -9.43 -11.42 11.49
N SER A 45 -8.67 -11.72 10.44
CA SER A 45 -9.22 -12.08 9.12
C SER A 45 -10.01 -13.39 9.16
N CYS A 46 -9.61 -14.35 10.01
CA CYS A 46 -10.32 -15.63 10.16
C CYS A 46 -11.73 -15.47 10.74
N ALA A 47 -11.99 -14.41 11.49
CA ALA A 47 -13.31 -14.11 12.05
C ALA A 47 -14.32 -13.60 11.01
N LEU A 48 -13.86 -13.16 9.83
CA LEU A 48 -14.70 -12.66 8.74
C LEU A 48 -15.21 -13.78 7.82
N LEU A 49 -14.56 -14.95 7.80
CA LEU A 49 -14.89 -16.09 6.92
C LEU A 49 -16.36 -16.56 7.01
N PRO A 50 -16.99 -16.60 8.19
CA PRO A 50 -18.40 -17.00 8.32
C PRO A 50 -19.37 -16.09 7.55
N GLN A 51 -19.00 -14.83 7.29
CA GLN A 51 -19.85 -13.89 6.54
C GLN A 51 -19.96 -14.26 5.05
N TYR A 52 -19.06 -15.11 4.57
CA TYR A 52 -19.00 -15.54 3.18
C TYR A 52 -19.36 -17.03 3.02
N ASP A 53 -19.95 -17.67 4.04
CA ASP A 53 -20.22 -19.11 4.10
C ASP A 53 -18.95 -20.00 4.06
N LEU A 54 -17.79 -19.45 4.46
CA LEU A 54 -16.50 -20.17 4.52
C LEU A 54 -16.17 -20.69 5.94
N ASP A 55 -17.18 -21.07 6.73
CA ASP A 55 -16.99 -21.60 8.10
C ASP A 55 -16.11 -22.85 8.15
N ILE A 56 -16.15 -23.68 7.10
CA ILE A 56 -15.27 -24.86 6.99
C ILE A 56 -13.79 -24.48 7.00
N LEU A 57 -13.46 -23.32 6.45
CA LEU A 57 -12.10 -22.83 6.31
C LEU A 57 -11.63 -22.10 7.58
N LYS A 58 -12.55 -21.68 8.46
CA LYS A 58 -12.25 -20.95 9.70
C LYS A 58 -11.29 -21.71 10.61
N LYS A 59 -11.52 -23.01 10.84
CA LYS A 59 -10.64 -23.84 11.69
C LYS A 59 -9.21 -23.92 11.15
N HIS A 60 -9.09 -24.08 9.83
CA HIS A 60 -7.77 -24.12 9.17
C HIS A 60 -7.10 -22.74 9.16
N CYS A 61 -7.88 -21.67 9.02
CA CYS A 61 -7.41 -20.30 9.11
C CYS A 61 -6.85 -20.01 10.51
N GLU A 62 -7.60 -20.36 11.57
CA GLU A 62 -7.20 -20.18 12.97
C GLU A 62 -5.92 -20.96 13.31
N SER A 63 -5.71 -22.13 12.70
CA SER A 63 -4.48 -22.90 12.88
C SER A 63 -3.26 -22.35 12.12
N CYS A 64 -3.49 -21.46 11.15
CA CYS A 64 -2.46 -20.92 10.25
C CYS A 64 -2.25 -19.42 10.39
N CYS A 65 -2.99 -18.74 11.27
CA CYS A 65 -2.93 -17.30 11.43
C CYS A 65 -1.93 -16.87 12.50
N VAL A 66 -1.50 -15.61 12.41
CA VAL A 66 -0.66 -14.96 13.41
C VAL A 66 -1.53 -14.15 14.35
N GLN A 67 -1.36 -14.38 15.66
CA GLN A 67 -2.09 -13.67 16.70
C GLN A 67 -1.59 -12.23 16.78
N GLU A 68 -2.52 -11.27 16.71
CA GLU A 68 -2.22 -9.86 16.91
C GLU A 68 -2.07 -9.61 18.42
N THR A 69 -0.84 -9.48 18.93
CA THR A 69 -0.62 -9.02 20.30
C THR A 69 -0.92 -7.52 20.36
N SER A 70 -2.08 -7.16 20.92
CA SER A 70 -2.41 -5.78 21.27
C SER A 70 -1.62 -5.34 22.51
N ASP A 71 -0.30 -5.27 22.40
CA ASP A 71 0.51 -4.71 23.47
C ASP A 71 0.65 -3.21 23.22
N SER A 72 -0.19 -2.44 23.89
CA SER A 72 -0.02 -1.02 24.11
C SER A 72 1.16 -0.79 25.06
N THR A 73 2.37 -1.10 24.63
CA THR A 73 3.60 -0.68 25.31
C THR A 73 4.04 0.66 24.74
N LYS A 74 4.14 1.63 25.66
CA LYS A 74 4.74 2.94 25.43
C LYS A 74 6.11 2.77 24.76
N ASP A 75 6.34 3.65 23.78
CA ASP A 75 7.62 4.04 23.21
C ASP A 75 8.76 3.87 24.22
N GLU A 76 9.69 2.95 23.95
CA GLU A 76 11.10 3.25 23.69
C GLU A 76 11.65 2.13 22.77
N GLY A 77 11.64 2.37 21.45
CA GLY A 77 12.28 1.49 20.48
C GLY A 77 11.37 0.73 19.51
N SER A 78 10.06 1.02 19.47
CA SER A 78 9.20 0.49 18.40
C SER A 78 9.50 1.26 17.13
N ALA A 79 10.16 0.60 16.18
CA ALA A 79 10.15 0.99 14.78
C ALA A 79 8.69 1.04 14.33
N LYS A 80 8.02 2.19 14.52
CA LYS A 80 6.86 2.59 13.74
C LYS A 80 7.30 2.34 12.31
N THR A 81 6.76 1.29 11.70
CA THR A 81 6.85 1.13 10.25
C THR A 81 6.14 2.37 9.72
N VAL A 82 6.92 3.42 9.46
CA VAL A 82 6.45 4.60 8.76
C VAL A 82 6.00 4.03 7.43
N LYS A 83 4.68 3.80 7.29
CA LYS A 83 4.08 3.43 6.02
C LYS A 83 4.49 4.55 5.08
N ARG A 84 5.52 4.30 4.28
CA ARG A 84 6.06 5.28 3.33
C ARG A 84 5.04 5.33 2.21
N TYR A 85 4.14 6.30 2.31
CA TYR A 85 3.21 6.56 1.22
C TYR A 85 4.03 6.97 0.00
N PRO A 86 3.85 6.29 -1.15
CA PRO A 86 4.55 6.66 -2.37
C PRO A 86 4.18 8.11 -2.68
N LYS A 87 5.18 8.99 -2.76
CA LYS A 87 4.98 10.36 -3.23
C LYS A 87 4.82 10.30 -4.74
N ALA A 88 3.77 10.89 -5.29
CA ALA A 88 3.62 11.01 -6.74
C ALA A 88 4.85 11.71 -7.35
N PRO A 89 5.50 11.17 -8.40
CA PRO A 89 6.69 11.75 -9.00
C PRO A 89 6.51 13.21 -9.43
N PHE A 90 5.32 13.56 -9.92
CA PHE A 90 4.93 14.89 -10.37
C PHE A 90 5.19 16.00 -9.34
N VAL A 91 4.84 15.75 -8.08
CA VAL A 91 4.90 16.75 -6.99
C VAL A 91 6.34 17.12 -6.60
N LYS A 92 7.33 16.30 -6.98
CA LYS A 92 8.75 16.58 -6.69
C LYS A 92 9.44 17.43 -7.76
N SER A 93 8.77 17.68 -8.89
CA SER A 93 9.32 18.46 -10.00
C SER A 93 8.84 19.91 -9.95
N ASP A 94 9.39 20.79 -10.80
CA ASP A 94 8.92 22.18 -10.97
C ASP A 94 7.61 22.27 -11.79
N ARG A 95 7.13 21.13 -12.32
CA ARG A 95 5.94 21.05 -13.19
C ARG A 95 4.61 21.49 -12.55
N PRO A 96 4.35 21.33 -11.23
CA PRO A 96 3.12 21.84 -10.62
C PRO A 96 2.93 23.35 -10.81
N GLY A 97 4.01 24.12 -10.89
CA GLY A 97 3.95 25.57 -11.10
C GLY A 97 3.39 26.00 -12.46
N LYS A 98 3.25 25.06 -13.42
CA LYS A 98 2.65 25.32 -14.74
C LYS A 98 1.12 25.33 -14.72
N PHE A 99 0.51 24.91 -13.60
CA PHE A 99 -0.94 24.76 -13.46
C PHE A 99 -1.45 25.71 -12.38
N PRO A 100 -1.90 26.93 -12.73
CA PRO A 100 -2.30 27.94 -11.74
C PRO A 100 -3.56 27.53 -10.95
N ASN A 101 -4.42 26.70 -11.55
CA ASN A 101 -5.63 26.17 -10.94
C ASN A 101 -5.39 24.87 -10.15
N LEU A 102 -4.13 24.46 -9.98
CA LEU A 102 -3.77 23.26 -9.23
C LEU A 102 -3.29 23.60 -7.82
N GLU A 103 -3.99 23.08 -6.81
CA GLU A 103 -3.58 23.19 -5.41
C GLU A 103 -3.03 21.85 -4.88
N VAL A 104 -1.80 21.85 -4.36
CA VAL A 104 -1.17 20.65 -3.79
C VAL A 104 -1.23 20.67 -2.26
N LYS A 105 -2.05 19.78 -1.69
CA LYS A 105 -2.20 19.61 -0.23
C LYS A 105 -1.57 18.30 0.25
N TYR A 106 -0.68 18.39 1.24
CA TYR A 106 -0.06 17.21 1.87
C TYR A 106 -0.88 16.79 3.10
N MET A 107 -1.63 15.70 2.97
CA MET A 107 -2.38 15.10 4.07
C MET A 107 -1.74 13.78 4.50
N GLY A 108 -1.36 13.68 5.77
CA GLY A 108 -0.77 12.46 6.31
C GLY A 108 -1.74 11.27 6.25
N GLY A 109 -1.24 10.08 5.92
CA GLY A 109 -2.05 8.85 5.96
C GLY A 109 -2.89 8.56 4.73
N GLN A 110 -2.86 9.43 3.71
CA GLN A 110 -3.62 9.24 2.47
C GLN A 110 -2.69 8.94 1.29
N MET A 111 -3.16 8.09 0.39
CA MET A 111 -2.50 7.84 -0.88
C MET A 111 -2.67 9.06 -1.81
N PRO A 112 -1.71 9.36 -2.69
CA PRO A 112 -1.85 10.45 -3.66
C PRO A 112 -3.15 10.35 -4.47
N GLN A 113 -3.90 11.44 -4.45
CA GLN A 113 -5.17 11.58 -5.14
C GLN A 113 -5.28 12.97 -5.76
N ILE A 114 -5.92 13.06 -6.92
CA ILE A 114 -6.38 14.32 -7.51
C ILE A 114 -7.85 14.49 -7.13
N LYS A 115 -8.22 15.70 -6.70
CA LYS A 115 -9.61 16.08 -6.44
C LYS A 115 -9.98 17.19 -7.40
N LEU A 116 -10.98 16.93 -8.24
CA LEU A 116 -11.57 17.94 -9.10
C LEU A 116 -12.62 18.68 -8.27
N LEU A 117 -12.47 20.00 -8.18
CA LEU A 117 -13.39 20.89 -7.48
C LEU A 117 -14.31 21.55 -8.52
N GLU A 118 -15.57 21.70 -8.17
CA GLU A 118 -16.52 22.52 -8.92
C GLU A 118 -16.44 23.99 -8.45
N GLY A 119 -17.17 24.90 -9.10
CA GLY A 119 -17.10 26.35 -8.81
C GLY A 119 -17.56 26.78 -7.41
N ASP A 120 -18.12 25.87 -6.61
CA ASP A 120 -18.53 26.08 -5.22
C ASP A 120 -17.58 25.41 -4.20
N ASP A 121 -16.36 25.07 -4.61
CA ASP A 121 -15.37 24.31 -3.83
C ASP A 121 -15.85 22.92 -3.38
N SER A 122 -16.95 22.41 -3.95
CA SER A 122 -17.40 21.04 -3.73
C SER A 122 -16.56 20.05 -4.55
N VAL A 123 -16.34 18.86 -3.99
CA VAL A 123 -15.57 17.82 -4.67
C VAL A 123 -16.47 17.14 -5.70
N ALA A 124 -16.24 17.42 -6.97
CA ALA A 124 -16.91 16.74 -8.07
C ALA A 124 -16.40 15.30 -8.24
N GLU A 125 -15.07 15.12 -8.25
CA GLU A 125 -14.47 13.81 -8.49
C GLU A 125 -13.16 13.65 -7.71
N THR A 126 -12.85 12.41 -7.30
CA THR A 126 -11.57 12.04 -6.68
C THR A 126 -10.96 10.83 -7.37
N LEU A 127 -9.74 10.99 -7.88
CA LEU A 127 -9.00 9.96 -8.62
C LEU A 127 -7.72 9.57 -7.88
N SER A 128 -7.42 8.27 -7.80
CA SER A 128 -6.13 7.80 -7.26
C SER A 128 -5.06 7.84 -8.35
N ILE A 129 -3.96 8.54 -8.06
CA ILE A 129 -2.82 8.69 -8.98
C ILE A 129 -1.60 7.90 -8.52
N THR A 130 -1.81 6.92 -7.63
CA THR A 130 -0.73 6.10 -7.04
C THR A 130 0.13 5.35 -8.07
N LYS A 131 -0.47 5.00 -9.21
CA LYS A 131 0.16 4.22 -10.28
C LYS A 131 0.51 5.04 -11.52
N TRP A 132 0.23 6.35 -11.51
CA TRP A 132 0.44 7.20 -12.69
C TRP A 132 1.89 7.68 -12.72
N ASP A 133 2.47 7.73 -13.91
CA ASP A 133 3.74 8.40 -14.13
C ASP A 133 3.55 9.92 -14.25
N THR A 134 4.65 10.65 -14.32
CA THR A 134 4.62 12.12 -14.38
C THR A 134 3.92 12.63 -15.63
N ASP A 135 4.06 11.94 -16.76
CA ASP A 135 3.59 12.43 -18.06
C ASP A 135 2.08 12.22 -18.19
N THR A 136 1.56 11.10 -17.69
CA THR A 136 0.12 10.82 -17.53
C THR A 136 -0.55 11.87 -16.64
N ILE A 137 0.09 12.25 -15.53
CA ILE A 137 -0.44 13.29 -14.63
C ILE A 137 -0.47 14.64 -15.36
N VAL A 138 0.56 14.99 -16.11
CA VAL A 138 0.60 16.25 -16.89
C VAL A 138 -0.49 16.29 -17.95
N GLU A 139 -0.64 15.23 -18.74
CA GLU A 139 -1.66 15.12 -19.79
C GLU A 139 -3.08 15.22 -19.21
N PHE A 140 -3.31 14.54 -18.08
CA PHE A 140 -4.57 14.64 -17.36
C PHE A 140 -4.82 16.10 -16.91
N LEU A 141 -3.86 16.74 -16.25
CA LEU A 141 -4.03 18.11 -15.78
C LEU A 141 -4.23 19.11 -16.93
N GLN A 142 -3.57 18.92 -18.08
CA GLN A 142 -3.78 19.76 -19.28
C GLN A 142 -5.17 19.59 -19.89
N THR A 143 -5.75 18.39 -19.79
CA THR A 143 -7.08 18.11 -20.34
C THR A 143 -8.19 18.66 -19.45
N TYR A 144 -8.01 18.58 -18.13
CA TYR A 144 -9.07 18.88 -17.15
C TYR A 144 -8.95 20.25 -16.48
N LEU A 145 -7.77 20.88 -16.47
CA LEU A 145 -7.63 22.25 -15.99
C LEU A 145 -7.72 23.21 -17.17
N GLU A 146 -8.68 24.13 -17.09
CA GLU A 146 -8.73 25.23 -18.05
C GLU A 146 -7.44 26.07 -17.95
N PRO A 147 -6.86 26.46 -19.10
CA PRO A 147 -5.73 27.39 -19.10
C PRO A 147 -6.17 28.70 -18.44
N PRO A 148 -5.26 29.41 -17.75
CA PRO A 148 -5.59 30.70 -17.17
C PRO A 148 -6.17 31.62 -18.24
N ALA A 149 -7.20 32.38 -17.90
CA ALA A 149 -7.74 33.41 -18.77
C ALA A 149 -6.55 34.28 -19.25
N ARG A 150 -6.33 34.34 -20.56
CA ARG A 150 -5.27 35.18 -21.14
C ARG A 150 -5.46 36.59 -20.63
N ASP A 151 -4.52 37.08 -19.82
CA ASP A 151 -4.43 38.50 -19.56
C ASP A 151 -4.10 39.15 -20.92
N PRO A 152 -4.93 40.09 -21.43
CA PRO A 152 -4.65 40.77 -22.69
C PRO A 152 -3.31 41.52 -22.72
N ASN A 153 -2.59 41.61 -21.61
CA ASN A 153 -1.31 42.31 -21.47
C ASN A 153 -0.08 41.39 -21.42
N ASP A 154 -0.21 40.06 -21.52
CA ASP A 154 0.94 39.16 -21.58
C ASP A 154 1.34 38.91 -23.05
N ILE A 155 2.02 39.90 -23.64
CA ILE A 155 2.76 39.74 -24.89
C ILE A 155 4.14 39.24 -24.49
N THR A 156 4.31 37.93 -24.40
CA THR A 156 5.61 37.30 -24.59
C THR A 156 5.63 36.72 -26.00
N ASP A 157 6.43 37.34 -26.85
CA ASP A 157 6.77 36.86 -28.19
C ASP A 157 7.52 35.53 -28.04
N ASP A 158 6.78 34.42 -28.02
CA ASP A 158 7.34 33.08 -28.21
C ASP A 158 7.51 32.84 -29.72
N ASP A 159 8.45 33.57 -30.32
CA ASP A 159 9.10 33.17 -31.56
C ASP A 159 10.14 32.10 -31.22
N ASP A 160 9.77 30.83 -31.26
CA ASP A 160 10.73 29.73 -31.44
C ASP A 160 10.22 28.88 -32.62
N ASP A 161 10.44 29.42 -33.82
CA ASP A 161 10.42 28.69 -35.08
C ASP A 161 11.50 27.60 -35.08
N ASP A 162 11.10 26.45 -35.58
CA ASP A 162 11.93 25.28 -35.84
C ASP A 162 13.14 25.57 -36.77
N ASP A 163 14.17 24.74 -36.56
CA ASP A 163 15.05 24.17 -37.57
C ASP A 163 16.37 24.85 -38.03
N GLU A 164 17.32 23.93 -38.23
CA GLU A 164 18.47 23.94 -39.13
C GLU A 164 19.85 24.50 -38.70
N ASN A 165 20.74 23.53 -38.45
CA ASN A 165 21.99 23.33 -39.18
C ASN A 165 22.89 24.57 -39.42
N ASN A 166 23.99 24.66 -38.69
CA ASN A 166 25.26 24.97 -39.37
C ASN A 166 26.49 24.27 -38.80
N ILE A 167 27.14 23.60 -39.75
CA ILE A 167 28.45 23.01 -39.74
C ILE A 167 29.51 24.11 -39.61
N THR A 168 30.43 23.95 -38.66
CA THR A 168 31.83 24.38 -38.81
C THR A 168 32.65 23.17 -38.31
N LYS A 169 33.50 22.45 -39.07
CA LYS A 169 34.48 22.84 -40.09
C LYS A 169 35.17 24.14 -39.73
N ASN A 170 36.17 24.07 -38.85
CA ASN A 170 37.56 23.94 -39.30
C ASN A 170 38.53 23.88 -38.12
N GLU A 171 39.56 23.05 -38.29
CA GLU A 171 40.86 23.13 -37.64
C GLU A 171 41.44 24.55 -37.71
N LEU A 172 41.95 25.03 -36.56
CA LEU A 172 43.32 25.50 -36.35
C LEU A 172 43.55 25.78 -34.85
#